data_AF-A0A843KZK4-F1
#
_entry.id   AF-A0A843KZK4-F1
#
_cell.length_a   1.000
_cell.length_b   1.000
_cell.length_c   1.000
_cell.angle_alpha   90.00
_cell.angle_beta   90.00
_cell.angle_gamma   90.00
#
_symmetry.space_group_name_H-M   'P 1'
#
loop_
_entity.id
_entity.type
_entity.pdbx_description
1 polymer ?
#
loop_
_entity_poly.entity_id
_entity_poly.type
_entity_poly.pdbx_seq_one_letter_code
_entity_poly.pdbx_strand_id
1 'polypeptide(L)'
;PWDDHFTEGVLDRIARAPPGGVVLTTGRLGLRYSRLLFPEHETILVGSNLSEALRAVDADTVICGLPGLILKFMNPGILDGTGCATVEELSGSPLWEEVARREILAFCIRYPRVRVVIVDRGGRVIAESP
;
A
#
# COMPACT_ATOMS: atom_id res chain seq x y z
N PRO A 1 -17.92 -10.65 13.65
CA PRO A 1 -18.98 -9.63 13.76
C PRO A 1 -18.50 -8.17 13.63
N TRP A 2 -17.18 -7.91 13.50
CA TRP A 2 -16.62 -6.56 13.29
C TRP A 2 -16.22 -6.28 11.83
N ASP A 3 -16.24 -7.29 10.95
CA ASP A 3 -15.75 -7.15 9.55
C ASP A 3 -16.78 -6.47 8.64
N ASP A 4 -18.06 -6.83 8.70
CA ASP A 4 -19.00 -6.43 7.66
C ASP A 4 -19.34 -4.93 7.71
N HIS A 5 -19.67 -4.38 8.89
CA HIS A 5 -19.99 -2.94 9.01
C HIS A 5 -18.77 -2.02 8.85
N PHE A 6 -17.57 -2.47 9.24
CA PHE A 6 -16.35 -1.69 9.00
C PHE A 6 -16.03 -1.65 7.50
N THR A 7 -16.22 -2.78 6.82
CA THR A 7 -16.03 -2.91 5.37
C THR A 7 -17.05 -2.06 4.62
N GLU A 8 -18.34 -2.11 4.97
CA GLU A 8 -19.37 -1.21 4.41
C GLU A 8 -18.97 0.26 4.53
N GLY A 9 -18.53 0.72 5.71
CA GLY A 9 -18.10 2.11 5.91
C GLY A 9 -16.84 2.49 5.13
N VAL A 10 -15.92 1.56 4.89
CA VAL A 10 -14.73 1.77 4.05
C VAL A 10 -15.11 1.87 2.58
N LEU A 11 -15.99 0.98 2.10
CA LEU A 11 -16.46 0.96 0.72
C LEU A 11 -17.26 2.22 0.38
N ASP A 12 -18.13 2.67 1.29
CA ASP A 12 -18.91 3.90 1.11
C ASP A 12 -18.01 5.14 0.97
N ARG A 13 -16.88 5.16 1.70
CA ARG A 13 -15.90 6.24 1.62
C ARG A 13 -15.15 6.22 0.29
N ILE A 14 -14.73 5.03 -0.17
CA ILE A 14 -14.10 4.87 -1.49
C ILE A 14 -15.04 5.35 -2.59
N ALA A 15 -16.32 4.99 -2.52
CA ALA A 15 -17.32 5.34 -3.53
C ALA A 15 -17.65 6.85 -3.58
N ARG A 16 -17.52 7.57 -2.46
CA ARG A 16 -17.79 9.02 -2.37
C ARG A 16 -16.57 9.88 -2.67
N ALA A 17 -15.37 9.30 -2.65
CA ALA A 17 -14.15 10.05 -2.89
C ALA A 17 -14.07 10.52 -4.36
N PRO A 18 -13.45 11.67 -4.63
CA PRO A 18 -13.21 12.12 -6.00
C PRO A 18 -12.41 11.07 -6.79
N PRO A 19 -12.65 10.91 -8.11
CA PRO A 19 -11.83 10.05 -8.95
C PRO A 19 -10.35 10.42 -8.84
N GLY A 20 -9.46 9.44 -8.67
CA GLY A 20 -8.03 9.71 -8.46
C GLY A 20 -7.66 10.21 -7.06
N GLY A 21 -8.65 10.52 -6.22
CA GLY A 21 -8.48 11.20 -4.93
C GLY A 21 -8.39 10.28 -3.73
N VAL A 22 -8.05 9.00 -3.88
CA VAL A 22 -7.99 8.03 -2.78
C VAL A 22 -6.57 7.55 -2.53
N VAL A 23 -6.19 7.50 -1.25
CA VAL A 23 -4.96 6.85 -0.78
C VAL A 23 -5.31 5.75 0.22
N LEU A 24 -5.01 4.51 -0.14
CA LEU A 24 -5.22 3.33 0.69
C LEU A 24 -3.96 3.02 1.49
N THR A 25 -4.14 2.67 2.77
CA THR A 25 -3.04 2.26 3.65
C THR A 25 -3.45 1.07 4.50
N THR A 26 -2.48 0.23 4.86
CA THR A 26 -2.67 -0.96 5.69
C THR A 26 -2.42 -0.71 7.18
N GLY A 27 -1.88 0.46 7.57
CA GLY A 27 -1.52 0.72 8.96
C GLY A 27 -1.56 2.20 9.37
N ARG A 28 -1.58 2.43 10.69
CA ARG A 28 -1.70 3.78 11.29
C ARG A 28 -0.54 4.72 10.93
N LEU A 29 0.69 4.21 10.85
CA LEU A 29 1.84 5.02 10.40
C LEU A 29 1.70 5.39 8.92
N GLY A 30 1.30 4.44 8.08
CA GLY A 30 0.99 4.72 6.67
C GLY A 30 -0.13 5.75 6.52
N LEU A 31 -1.17 5.70 7.37
CA LEU A 31 -2.24 6.71 7.42
C LEU A 31 -1.72 8.11 7.73
N ARG A 32 -0.82 8.22 8.72
CA ARG A 32 -0.17 9.49 9.05
C ARG A 32 0.63 10.04 7.87
N TYR A 33 1.48 9.23 7.25
CA TYR A 33 2.34 9.69 6.15
C TYR A 33 1.58 9.96 4.86
N SER A 34 0.55 9.17 4.57
CA SER A 34 -0.33 9.40 3.42
C SER A 34 -0.98 10.78 3.49
N ARG A 35 -1.47 11.21 4.65
CA ARG A 35 -2.06 12.55 4.83
C ARG A 35 -1.05 13.69 4.63
N LEU A 36 0.23 13.45 4.88
CA LEU A 36 1.28 14.45 4.67
C LEU A 36 1.73 14.50 3.21
N LEU A 37 1.83 13.34 2.56
CA LEU A 37 2.29 13.22 1.17
C LEU A 37 1.19 13.53 0.15
N PHE A 38 -0.08 13.32 0.54
CA PHE A 38 -1.25 13.47 -0.31
C PHE A 38 -2.35 14.27 0.40
N PRO A 39 -2.11 15.56 0.73
CA PRO A 39 -3.04 16.35 1.53
C PRO A 39 -4.40 16.56 0.87
N GLU A 40 -4.45 16.54 -0.46
CA GLU A 40 -5.68 16.71 -1.25
C GLU A 40 -6.44 15.39 -1.49
N HIS A 41 -5.95 14.25 -0.98
CA HIS A 41 -6.57 12.94 -1.18
C HIS A 41 -7.28 12.46 0.08
N GLU A 42 -8.38 11.75 -0.08
CA GLU A 42 -8.99 11.01 1.00
C GLU A 42 -8.13 9.80 1.36
N THR A 43 -7.51 9.85 2.55
CA THR A 43 -6.76 8.72 3.07
C THR A 43 -7.66 7.75 3.86
N ILE A 44 -7.61 6.47 3.50
CA ILE A 44 -8.44 5.40 4.07
C ILE A 44 -7.55 4.27 4.60
N LEU A 45 -7.70 3.95 5.89
CA LEU A 45 -7.06 2.81 6.53
C LEU A 45 -7.90 1.55 6.29
N VAL A 46 -7.39 0.65 5.45
CA VAL A 46 -8.11 -0.57 5.03
C VAL A 46 -7.58 -1.85 5.67
N GLY A 47 -6.40 -1.80 6.30
CA GLY A 47 -5.84 -2.95 7.03
C GLY A 47 -5.68 -4.19 6.14
N SER A 48 -6.26 -5.31 6.58
CA SER A 48 -6.30 -6.58 5.84
C SER A 48 -7.21 -6.55 4.61
N ASN A 49 -8.11 -5.58 4.50
CA ASN A 49 -9.15 -5.54 3.46
C ASN A 49 -8.68 -4.79 2.20
N LEU A 50 -7.35 -4.67 2.01
CA LEU A 50 -6.75 -3.98 0.87
C LEU A 50 -7.19 -4.58 -0.48
N SER A 51 -7.31 -5.91 -0.58
CA SER A 51 -7.83 -6.57 -1.79
C SER A 51 -9.23 -6.13 -2.17
N GLU A 52 -10.11 -6.01 -1.17
CA GLU A 52 -11.50 -5.63 -1.39
C GLU A 52 -11.61 -4.14 -1.71
N ALA A 53 -10.88 -3.29 -0.98
CA ALA A 53 -10.79 -1.87 -1.27
C ALA A 53 -10.30 -1.60 -2.70
N LEU A 54 -9.28 -2.32 -3.17
CA LEU A 54 -8.77 -2.18 -4.54
C LEU A 54 -9.78 -2.60 -5.61
N ARG A 55 -10.70 -3.53 -5.31
CA ARG A 55 -11.77 -3.91 -6.24
C ARG A 55 -12.89 -2.85 -6.29
N ALA A 56 -13.09 -2.12 -5.20
CA ALA A 56 -14.11 -1.10 -5.08
C ALA A 56 -13.68 0.25 -5.68
N VAL A 57 -12.38 0.50 -5.79
CA VAL A 57 -11.84 1.66 -6.49
C VAL A 57 -12.04 1.49 -8.00
N ASP A 58 -12.86 2.35 -8.60
CA ASP A 58 -13.05 2.40 -10.05
C ASP A 58 -12.24 3.50 -10.77
N ALA A 59 -11.27 4.11 -10.09
CA ALA A 59 -10.42 5.16 -10.62
C ALA A 59 -8.95 4.91 -10.30
N ASP A 60 -8.09 5.88 -10.63
CA ASP A 60 -6.71 5.87 -10.16
C ASP A 60 -6.68 5.94 -8.63
N THR A 61 -5.76 5.20 -8.00
CA THR A 61 -5.58 5.22 -6.54
C THR A 61 -4.13 5.07 -6.19
N VAL A 62 -3.79 5.58 -5.00
CA VAL A 62 -2.48 5.37 -4.41
C VAL A 62 -2.58 4.33 -3.29
N ILE A 63 -1.61 3.43 -3.20
CA ILE A 63 -1.32 2.68 -1.98
C ILE A 63 -0.12 3.35 -1.33
N CYS A 64 -0.23 3.78 -0.08
CA CYS A 64 0.87 4.40 0.66
C CYS A 64 1.05 3.79 2.05
N GLY A 65 2.28 3.39 2.40
CA GLY A 65 2.56 2.84 3.72
C GLY A 65 3.91 2.16 3.85
N LEU A 66 4.06 1.39 4.93
CA LEU A 66 5.34 0.76 5.27
C LEU A 66 5.56 -0.54 4.47
N PRO A 67 6.83 -0.92 4.20
CA PRO A 67 7.19 -2.09 3.42
C PRO A 67 6.49 -3.37 3.86
N GLY A 68 6.45 -3.62 5.18
CA GLY A 68 6.08 -4.92 5.73
C GLY A 68 4.72 -5.45 5.26
N LEU A 69 3.66 -4.66 5.40
CA LEU A 69 2.32 -5.12 5.03
C LEU A 69 2.06 -4.98 3.53
N ILE A 70 2.56 -3.91 2.90
CA ILE A 70 2.33 -3.66 1.47
C ILE A 70 3.03 -4.73 0.63
N LEU A 71 4.31 -5.02 0.89
CA LEU A 71 5.06 -6.00 0.11
C LEU A 71 4.56 -7.43 0.36
N LYS A 72 4.19 -7.79 1.60
CA LYS A 72 3.57 -9.09 1.89
C LYS A 72 2.21 -9.26 1.22
N PHE A 73 1.46 -8.17 1.06
CA PHE A 73 0.22 -8.19 0.30
C PHE A 73 0.47 -8.44 -1.19
N MET A 74 1.49 -7.78 -1.77
CA MET A 74 1.87 -7.96 -3.17
C MET A 74 2.39 -9.39 -3.44
N ASN A 75 3.23 -9.89 -2.53
CA ASN A 75 3.86 -11.18 -2.58
C ASN A 75 4.11 -11.72 -1.15
N PRO A 76 3.32 -12.70 -0.68
CA PRO A 76 3.51 -13.31 0.63
C PRO A 76 4.88 -13.97 0.83
N GLY A 77 5.51 -14.45 -0.25
CA GLY A 77 6.83 -15.09 -0.28
C GLY A 77 7.99 -14.13 -0.54
N ILE A 78 7.82 -12.83 -0.31
CA ILE A 78 8.82 -11.80 -0.65
C ILE A 78 10.21 -12.01 -0.01
N LEU A 79 10.28 -12.73 1.12
CA LEU A 79 11.54 -13.00 1.81
C LEU A 79 12.27 -14.24 1.28
N ASP A 80 11.61 -15.06 0.45
CA ASP A 80 12.16 -16.32 -0.02
C ASP A 80 13.42 -16.08 -0.84
N GLY A 81 14.52 -16.75 -0.44
CA GLY A 81 15.83 -16.61 -1.09
C GLY A 81 16.57 -15.30 -0.82
N THR A 82 16.03 -14.39 -0.02
CA THR A 82 16.69 -13.11 0.32
C THR A 82 17.67 -13.24 1.49
N GLY A 83 17.51 -14.26 2.33
CA GLY A 83 18.25 -14.43 3.58
C GLY A 83 17.78 -13.53 4.72
N CYS A 84 16.83 -12.62 4.48
CA CYS A 84 16.26 -11.74 5.50
C CYS A 84 15.14 -12.44 6.28
N ALA A 85 15.11 -12.26 7.60
CA ALA A 85 14.03 -12.77 8.46
C ALA A 85 12.78 -11.89 8.43
N THR A 86 12.94 -10.61 8.09
CA THR A 86 11.83 -9.64 8.06
C THR A 86 11.93 -8.71 6.86
N VAL A 87 10.79 -8.13 6.48
CA VAL A 87 10.74 -7.11 5.42
C VAL A 87 11.48 -5.82 5.85
N GLU A 88 11.53 -5.52 7.15
CA GLU A 88 12.31 -4.40 7.67
C GLU A 88 13.80 -4.59 7.40
N GLU A 89 14.31 -5.79 7.68
CA GLU A 89 15.69 -6.17 7.38
C GLU A 89 15.96 -6.13 5.87
N LEU A 90 15.05 -6.67 5.06
CA LEU A 90 15.14 -6.57 3.60
C LEU A 90 15.23 -5.11 3.13
N SER A 91 14.44 -4.20 3.75
CA SER A 91 14.40 -2.77 3.42
C SER A 91 15.69 -2.03 3.78
N GLY A 92 16.46 -2.55 4.74
CA GLY A 92 17.79 -2.03 5.08
C GLY A 92 18.93 -2.72 4.33
N SER A 93 18.64 -3.71 3.48
CA SER A 93 19.65 -4.52 2.81
C SER A 93 20.00 -3.98 1.41
N PRO A 94 21.16 -4.36 0.84
CA PRO A 94 21.50 -4.06 -0.55
C PRO A 94 20.52 -4.66 -1.59
N LEU A 95 19.72 -5.66 -1.21
CA LEU A 95 18.75 -6.30 -2.09
C LEU A 95 17.47 -5.48 -2.25
N TRP A 96 17.26 -4.46 -1.41
CA TRP A 96 16.01 -3.69 -1.35
C TRP A 96 15.55 -3.19 -2.71
N GLU A 97 16.43 -2.48 -3.42
CA GLU A 97 16.07 -1.79 -4.65
C GLU A 97 15.60 -2.77 -5.73
N GLU A 98 16.34 -3.87 -5.92
CA GLU A 98 15.97 -4.90 -6.89
C GLU A 98 14.66 -5.58 -6.52
N VAL A 99 14.51 -6.00 -5.26
CA VAL A 99 13.35 -6.75 -4.80
C VAL A 99 12.09 -5.88 -4.79
N ALA A 100 12.15 -4.68 -4.22
CA ALA A 100 11.01 -3.76 -4.19
C ALA A 100 10.57 -3.40 -5.63
N ARG A 101 11.51 -3.06 -6.51
CA ARG A 101 11.20 -2.74 -7.91
C ARG A 101 10.52 -3.91 -8.62
N ARG A 102 11.04 -5.14 -8.46
CA ARG A 102 10.45 -6.35 -9.06
C ARG A 102 9.00 -6.54 -8.63
N GLU A 103 8.72 -6.48 -7.32
CA GLU A 103 7.37 -6.70 -6.81
C GLU A 103 6.40 -5.58 -7.15
N ILE A 104 6.85 -4.32 -7.09
CA ILE A 104 6.02 -3.17 -7.44
C ILE A 104 5.63 -3.26 -8.92
N LEU A 105 6.57 -3.56 -9.81
CA LEU A 105 6.27 -3.75 -11.23
C LEU A 105 5.28 -4.89 -11.46
N ALA A 106 5.50 -6.05 -10.85
CA ALA A 106 4.58 -7.19 -10.96
C ALA A 106 3.18 -6.87 -10.39
N PHE A 107 3.12 -6.02 -9.36
CA PHE A 107 1.86 -5.55 -8.80
C PHE A 107 1.15 -4.57 -9.73
N CYS A 108 1.84 -3.57 -10.29
CA CYS A 108 1.27 -2.60 -11.24
C CYS A 108 0.80 -3.27 -12.53
N ILE A 109 1.41 -4.38 -12.98
CA ILE A 109 0.86 -5.17 -14.10
C ILE A 109 -0.52 -5.75 -13.76
N ARG A 110 -0.73 -6.21 -12.52
CA ARG A 110 -2.03 -6.71 -12.05
C ARG A 110 -3.02 -5.59 -11.74
N TYR A 111 -2.52 -4.43 -11.36
CA TYR A 111 -3.30 -3.26 -10.96
C TYR A 111 -2.79 -1.98 -11.65
N PRO A 112 -3.10 -1.77 -12.95
CA PRO A 112 -2.50 -0.72 -13.77
C PRO A 112 -2.89 0.70 -13.36
N ARG A 113 -4.01 0.86 -12.63
CA ARG A 113 -4.49 2.15 -12.10
C ARG A 113 -3.97 2.46 -10.69
N VAL A 114 -3.04 1.65 -10.17
CA VAL A 114 -2.54 1.78 -8.80
C VAL A 114 -1.11 2.28 -8.78
N ARG A 115 -0.92 3.47 -8.21
CA ARG A 115 0.39 3.99 -7.83
C ARG A 115 0.78 3.42 -6.46
N VAL A 116 2.01 2.96 -6.31
CA VAL A 116 2.52 2.43 -5.05
C VAL A 116 3.57 3.38 -4.49
N VAL A 117 3.42 3.79 -3.23
CA VAL A 117 4.40 4.60 -2.50
C VAL A 117 4.75 3.92 -1.19
N ILE A 118 6.01 3.52 -1.04
CA ILE A 118 6.51 2.87 0.17
C ILE A 118 7.36 3.85 0.95
N VAL A 119 7.04 4.00 2.24
CA VAL A 119 7.73 4.90 3.17
C VAL A 119 8.39 4.14 4.31
N ASP A 120 9.52 4.64 4.79
CA ASP A 120 10.17 4.14 6.01
C ASP A 120 9.47 4.62 7.29
N ARG A 121 9.99 4.21 8.45
CA ARG A 121 9.50 4.64 9.77
C ARG A 121 9.70 6.14 10.05
N GLY A 122 10.55 6.83 9.29
CA GLY A 122 10.73 8.27 9.33
C GLY A 122 9.72 9.02 8.47
N GLY A 123 9.07 8.33 7.52
CA GLY A 123 8.17 8.91 6.53
C GLY A 123 8.86 9.28 5.21
N ARG A 124 10.11 8.89 5.01
CA ARG A 124 10.82 9.08 3.75
C ARG A 124 10.34 8.05 2.74
N VAL A 125 10.07 8.47 1.50
CA VAL A 125 9.79 7.56 0.40
C VAL A 125 11.05 6.76 0.07
N ILE A 126 10.94 5.43 0.10
CA ILE A 126 12.05 4.48 -0.11
C ILE A 126 11.82 3.55 -1.30
N ALA A 127 10.60 3.49 -1.85
CA ALA A 127 10.30 2.91 -3.14
C ALA A 127 8.99 3.48 -3.68
N GLU A 128 8.86 3.57 -5.00
CA GLU A 128 7.68 4.09 -5.68
C GLU A 128 7.49 3.42 -7.04
N SER A 129 6.24 3.28 -7.49
CA SER A 129 5.93 2.79 -8.84
C SER A 129 6.40 3.78 -9.92
N PRO A 130 6.85 3.31 -11.10
CA PRO A 130 7.28 4.18 -12.20
C PRO A 130 6.20 5.11 -12.72
#